data_AF-A0A927T478-F1
#
_entry.id   AF-A0A927T478-F1
#
_cell.length_a   1.000
_cell.length_b   1.000
_cell.length_c   1.000
_cell.angle_alpha   90.00
_cell.angle_beta   90.00
_cell.angle_gamma   90.00
#
_symmetry.space_group_name_H-M   'P 1'
#
loop_
_entity.id
_entity.type
_entity.pdbx_description
1 polymer ?
#
loop_
_entity_poly.entity_id
_entity_poly.type
_entity_poly.pdbx_seq_one_letter_code
_entity_poly.pdbx_strand_id
1 'polypeptide(L)'
;MKDTYELFNLIGKNMKSIRKDIIGKSQEKLADDVDMSRSFISHVESPNVDIGISLDTLFFLAQKYNFDIRKFFDGYEELMDDKNKKDE
;
A
#
# COMPACT_ATOMS: atom_id res chain seq x y z
N MET A 1 -11.74 16.53 7.66
CA MET A 1 -10.41 15.88 7.65
C MET A 1 -10.62 14.59 6.88
N LYS A 2 -9.93 14.39 5.76
CA LYS A 2 -10.01 13.09 5.07
C LYS A 2 -9.58 12.01 6.03
N ASP A 3 -10.30 10.90 6.05
CA ASP A 3 -10.07 9.88 7.05
C ASP A 3 -8.71 9.24 6.77
N THR A 4 -7.87 9.15 7.79
CA THR A 4 -6.60 8.41 7.75
C THR A 4 -6.82 6.99 7.21
N TYR A 5 -8.02 6.44 7.41
CA TYR A 5 -8.49 5.19 6.82
C TYR A 5 -8.46 5.16 5.28
N GLU A 6 -8.89 6.24 4.60
CA GLU A 6 -8.86 6.29 3.13
C GLU A 6 -7.41 6.28 2.61
N LEU A 7 -6.49 6.94 3.32
CA LEU A 7 -5.06 6.91 3.00
C LEU A 7 -4.46 5.51 3.20
N PHE A 8 -4.81 4.81 4.28
CA PHE A 8 -4.34 3.44 4.49
C PHE A 8 -4.86 2.47 3.43
N ASN A 9 -6.11 2.62 3.01
CA ASN A 9 -6.66 1.84 1.90
C ASN A 9 -5.95 2.13 0.57
N LEU A 10 -5.61 3.40 0.30
CA LEU A 10 -4.83 3.77 -0.88
C LEU A 10 -3.46 3.08 -0.86
N ILE A 11 -2.75 3.16 0.25
CA ILE A 11 -1.44 2.51 0.43
C ILE A 11 -1.55 0.99 0.28
N GLY A 12 -2.58 0.37 0.86
CA GLY A 12 -2.82 -1.07 0.75
C GLY A 12 -3.10 -1.53 -0.68
N LYS A 13 -3.92 -0.77 -1.43
CA LYS A 13 -4.16 -1.00 -2.86
C LYS A 13 -2.87 -0.88 -3.66
N ASN A 14 -2.09 0.16 -3.42
CA ASN A 14 -0.83 0.39 -4.13
C ASN A 14 0.22 -0.68 -3.78
N MET A 15 0.30 -1.11 -2.51
CA MET A 15 1.14 -2.23 -2.08
C MET A 15 0.82 -3.51 -2.86
N LYS A 16 -0.47 -3.82 -3.05
CA LYS A 16 -0.92 -4.96 -3.85
C LYS A 16 -0.51 -4.85 -5.32
N SER A 17 -0.67 -3.68 -5.93
CA SER A 17 -0.25 -3.42 -7.31
C SER A 17 1.28 -3.54 -7.45
N ILE A 18 2.05 -2.90 -6.57
CA ILE A 18 3.52 -3.00 -6.54
C ILE A 18 3.95 -4.47 -6.41
N ARG A 19 3.35 -5.23 -5.49
CA ARG A 19 3.69 -6.65 -5.31
C ARG A 19 3.47 -7.47 -6.59
N LYS A 20 2.37 -7.22 -7.30
CA LYS A 20 2.01 -7.97 -8.51
C LYS A 20 2.81 -7.52 -9.74
N ASP A 21 2.89 -6.22 -9.95
CA ASP A 21 3.27 -5.64 -11.24
C ASP A 21 4.76 -5.27 -11.29
N ILE A 22 5.38 -5.00 -10.13
CA ILE A 22 6.80 -4.64 -10.02
C ILE A 22 7.60 -5.80 -9.43
N ILE A 23 7.16 -6.31 -8.28
CA ILE A 23 7.89 -7.37 -7.56
C ILE A 23 7.65 -8.74 -8.18
N GLY A 24 6.45 -8.98 -8.73
CA GLY A 24 6.09 -10.24 -9.39
C GLY A 24 5.98 -11.45 -8.45
N LYS A 25 5.66 -11.24 -7.15
CA LYS A 25 5.61 -12.32 -6.15
C LYS A 25 4.21 -12.55 -5.60
N SER A 26 3.93 -13.79 -5.18
CA SER A 26 2.78 -14.07 -4.31
C SER A 26 2.96 -13.40 -2.95
N GLN A 27 1.89 -13.28 -2.16
CA GLN A 27 1.99 -12.75 -0.79
C GLN A 27 2.93 -13.59 0.07
N GLU A 28 2.90 -14.92 -0.09
CA GLU A 28 3.77 -15.87 0.60
C GLU A 28 5.25 -15.66 0.21
N LYS A 29 5.54 -15.56 -1.10
CA LYS A 29 6.92 -15.34 -1.56
C LYS A 29 7.46 -13.96 -1.22
N LEU A 30 6.60 -12.94 -1.14
CA LEU A 30 7.00 -11.64 -0.63
C LEU A 30 7.33 -11.75 0.85
N ALA A 31 6.41 -12.29 1.65
CA ALA A 31 6.54 -12.48 3.09
C ALA A 31 7.84 -13.22 3.47
N ASP A 32 8.13 -14.34 2.81
CA ASP A 32 9.37 -15.10 3.00
C ASP A 32 10.62 -14.27 2.69
N ASP A 33 10.59 -13.47 1.62
CA ASP A 33 11.76 -12.70 1.19
C ASP A 33 12.02 -11.48 2.08
N VAL A 34 10.97 -10.90 2.67
CA VAL A 34 11.09 -9.70 3.52
C VAL A 34 11.06 -10.00 5.03
N ASP A 35 11.11 -11.29 5.40
CA ASP A 35 11.00 -11.76 6.78
C ASP A 35 9.78 -11.18 7.51
N MET A 36 8.63 -11.17 6.83
CA MET A 36 7.34 -10.71 7.36
C MET A 36 6.34 -11.85 7.35
N SER A 37 5.30 -11.76 8.17
CA SER A 37 4.24 -12.76 8.13
C SER A 37 3.36 -12.60 6.88
N ARG A 38 2.95 -13.72 6.28
CA ARG A 38 1.98 -13.71 5.18
C ARG A 38 0.67 -13.02 5.56
N SER A 39 0.23 -13.19 6.81
CA SER A 39 -0.99 -12.54 7.32
C SER A 39 -0.86 -11.03 7.35
N PHE A 40 0.30 -10.48 7.74
CA PHE A 40 0.56 -9.04 7.67
C PHE A 40 0.43 -8.52 6.24
N ILE A 41 1.07 -9.16 5.26
CA ILE A 41 0.95 -8.78 3.84
C ILE A 41 -0.52 -8.84 3.38
N SER A 42 -1.25 -9.90 3.76
CA SER A 42 -2.66 -10.04 3.42
C SER A 42 -3.56 -8.97 4.06
N HIS A 43 -3.27 -8.55 5.28
CA HIS A 43 -4.04 -7.51 5.98
C HIS A 43 -3.78 -6.15 5.37
N VAL A 44 -2.53 -5.79 5.10
CA VAL A 44 -2.17 -4.51 4.45
C VAL A 44 -2.84 -4.37 3.09
N GLU A 45 -2.94 -5.43 2.31
CA GLU A 45 -3.55 -5.40 0.97
C GLU A 45 -5.09 -5.52 0.97
N SER A 46 -5.71 -5.68 2.13
CA SER A 46 -7.16 -5.88 2.26
C SER A 46 -7.87 -4.54 2.46
N PRO A 47 -8.89 -4.21 1.65
CA PRO A 47 -9.66 -2.97 1.83
C PRO A 47 -10.58 -2.99 3.07
N ASN A 48 -10.68 -4.13 3.75
CA ASN A 48 -11.59 -4.35 4.89
C ASN A 48 -10.83 -4.47 6.22
N VAL A 49 -9.51 -4.31 6.21
CA VAL A 49 -8.68 -4.44 7.42
C VAL A 49 -8.00 -3.10 7.66
N ASP A 50 -8.39 -2.44 8.73
CA ASP A 50 -7.76 -1.19 9.17
C ASP A 50 -6.43 -1.52 9.85
N ILE A 51 -5.35 -1.50 9.07
CA ILE A 51 -3.99 -1.70 9.58
C ILE A 51 -3.04 -0.65 8.99
N GLY A 52 -2.29 -0.02 9.87
CA GLY A 52 -1.20 0.86 9.47
C GLY A 52 0.05 0.09 9.05
N ILE A 53 0.87 0.71 8.22
CA ILE A 53 2.20 0.25 7.85
C ILE A 53 3.22 1.33 8.21
N SER A 54 4.37 0.95 8.77
CA SER A 54 5.40 1.92 9.14
C SER A 54 6.10 2.49 7.91
N LEU A 55 6.57 3.74 7.98
CA LEU A 55 7.39 4.33 6.93
C LEU A 55 8.66 3.51 6.68
N ASP A 56 9.30 3.00 7.74
CA ASP A 56 10.48 2.13 7.63
C ASP A 56 10.21 0.90 6.76
N THR A 57 9.02 0.30 6.87
CA THR A 57 8.61 -0.82 6.02
C THR A 57 8.50 -0.39 4.56
N LEU A 58 7.89 0.78 4.30
CA LEU A 58 7.76 1.32 2.93
C LEU A 58 9.13 1.60 2.31
N PHE A 59 10.04 2.24 3.05
CA PHE A 59 11.42 2.49 2.62
C PHE A 59 12.18 1.20 2.36
N PHE A 60 12.09 0.23 3.26
CA PHE A 60 12.74 -1.06 3.11
C PHE A 60 12.30 -1.78 1.83
N LEU A 61 11.00 -1.84 1.56
CA LEU A 61 10.46 -2.47 0.35
C LEU A 61 10.92 -1.73 -0.92
N ALA A 62 10.83 -0.40 -0.94
CA ALA A 62 11.25 0.43 -2.06
C ALA A 62 12.74 0.24 -2.39
N GLN A 63 13.59 0.19 -1.37
CA GLN A 63 15.03 -0.05 -1.52
C GLN A 63 15.33 -1.48 -1.98
N LYS A 64 14.73 -2.49 -1.33
CA LYS A 64 14.99 -3.90 -1.63
C LYS A 64 14.61 -4.28 -3.06
N TYR A 65 13.50 -3.74 -3.57
CA TYR A 65 13.00 -4.03 -4.92
C TYR A 65 13.27 -2.92 -5.94
N ASN A 66 14.03 -1.89 -5.55
CA ASN A 66 14.48 -0.80 -6.41
C ASN A 66 13.34 -0.11 -7.19
N PHE A 67 12.32 0.35 -6.47
CA PHE A 67 11.25 1.18 -7.02
C PHE A 67 11.08 2.48 -6.24
N ASP A 68 10.47 3.47 -6.88
CA ASP A 68 10.22 4.78 -6.26
C ASP A 68 9.18 4.68 -5.14
N ILE A 69 9.53 5.11 -3.93
CA ILE A 69 8.65 5.08 -2.77
C ILE A 69 7.33 5.83 -2.98
N ARG A 70 7.31 6.84 -3.87
CA ARG A 70 6.09 7.60 -4.20
C ARG A 70 4.97 6.72 -4.74
N LYS A 71 5.29 5.54 -5.29
CA LYS A 71 4.30 4.57 -5.79
C LYS A 71 3.31 4.08 -4.74
N PHE A 72 3.68 4.09 -3.45
CA PHE A 72 2.73 3.78 -2.38
C PHE A 72 1.61 4.81 -2.26
N PHE A 73 1.84 6.00 -2.79
CA PHE A 73 0.95 7.16 -2.70
C PHE A 73 0.35 7.54 -4.05
N ASP A 74 0.51 6.71 -5.10
CA ASP A 74 -0.13 6.95 -6.41
C ASP A 74 -1.66 7.10 -6.21
N GLY A 75 -2.24 8.22 -6.63
CA GLY A 75 -3.65 8.56 -6.40
C GLY A 75 -3.93 9.45 -5.18
N TYR A 76 -2.89 9.90 -4.48
CA TYR A 76 -3.03 10.73 -3.28
C TYR A 76 -3.64 12.10 -3.59
N GLU A 77 -3.23 12.75 -4.67
CA GLU A 77 -3.73 14.05 -5.07
C GLU A 77 -5.24 14.01 -5.37
N GLU A 78 -5.71 13.00 -6.09
CA GLU A 78 -7.14 12.79 -6.36
C GLU A 78 -7.91 12.43 -5.09
N LEU A 79 -7.31 11.60 -4.22
CA LEU A 79 -7.87 11.32 -2.91
C LEU A 79 -8.00 12.61 -2.11
N MET A 80 -7.05 13.54 -2.22
CA MET A 80 -6.99 14.81 -1.49
C MET A 80 -7.73 15.98 -2.15
N ASP A 81 -8.17 15.87 -3.41
CA ASP A 81 -9.06 16.86 -4.02
C ASP A 81 -10.50 16.76 -3.45
N ASP A 82 -11.05 17.87 -2.98
CA ASP A 82 -12.39 17.97 -2.41
C ASP A 82 -13.49 18.09 -3.48
N LYS A 83 -13.12 18.29 -4.76
CA LYS A 83 -14.08 18.46 -5.87
C LYS A 83 -14.82 17.18 -6.28
N ASN A 84 -14.35 16.01 -5.88
CA ASN A 84 -14.92 14.71 -6.28
C ASN A 84 -16.14 14.25 -5.44
N LYS A 85 -16.63 15.05 -4.48
CA LYS A 85 -17.80 14.71 -3.63
C LYS A 85 -19.06 15.55 -3.91
N LYS A 86 -19.17 16.24 -5.04
CA LYS A 86 -20.38 17.03 -5.37
C LYS A 86 -21.52 16.26 -6.04
N ASP A 87 -21.34 14.98 -6.35
CA ASP A 87 -22.34 14.18 -7.05
C ASP A 87 -22.67 12.88 -6.30
N GLU A 88 -23.15 12.99 -5.05
CA GLU A 88 -24.01 11.98 -4.40
C GLU A 88 -25.15 12.65 -3.62
#